data_AF-A0AAW5ZSN7-F1
#
_entry.id   AF-A0AAW5ZSN7-F1
#
_cell.length_a   1.000
_cell.length_b   1.000
_cell.length_c   1.000
_cell.angle_alpha   90.00
_cell.angle_beta   90.00
_cell.angle_gamma   90.00
#
_symmetry.space_group_name_H-M   'P 1'
#
loop_
_entity.id
_entity.type
_entity.pdbx_description
1 polymer ?
#
loop_
_entity_poly.entity_id
_entity_poly.type
_entity_poly.pdbx_seq_one_letter_code
_entity_poly.pdbx_strand_id
1 'polypeptide(L)'
;MKYHAVSALQKKAVVVSVACRALGVSRSGYYAHRRAQPSAAKLRQEVHVRAAFAASGQSYGSRRVMHALRAQGERIGRYRVRTLMRAAQ
;
A
#
# COMPACT_ATOMS: atom_id res chain seq x y z
N MET A 1 17.43 -1.48 0.37
CA MET A 1 18.55 -2.07 1.15
C MET A 1 18.89 -1.29 2.44
N LYS A 2 19.24 0.02 2.42
CA LYS A 2 19.59 0.75 3.67
C LYS A 2 18.41 1.03 4.63
N TYR A 3 17.23 1.40 4.13
CA TYR A 3 16.07 1.68 5.00
C TYR A 3 15.47 0.44 5.69
N HIS A 4 15.66 -0.76 5.12
CA HIS A 4 15.30 -2.01 5.78
C HIS A 4 16.21 -2.28 6.99
N ALA A 5 17.52 -2.02 6.86
CA ALA A 5 18.45 -2.12 7.97
C ALA A 5 18.13 -1.12 9.09
N VAL A 6 17.76 0.14 8.76
CA VAL A 6 17.27 1.11 9.75
C VAL A 6 16.04 0.56 10.50
N SER A 7 15.08 -0.06 9.80
CA SER A 7 13.90 -0.65 10.42
C SER A 7 14.24 -1.86 11.30
N ALA A 8 15.21 -2.69 10.91
CA ALA A 8 15.68 -3.82 11.69
C ALA A 8 16.39 -3.37 12.97
N LEU A 9 17.23 -2.34 12.90
CA LEU A 9 17.89 -1.71 14.05
C LEU A 9 16.86 -1.07 14.99
N GLN A 10 15.85 -0.38 14.44
CA GLN A 10 14.76 0.18 15.24
C GLN A 10 14.03 -0.90 16.06
N LYS A 11 13.77 -2.08 15.46
CA LYS A 11 13.16 -3.22 16.17
C LYS A 11 14.03 -3.76 17.31
N LYS A 12 15.35 -3.55 17.25
CA LYS A 12 16.31 -3.88 18.31
C LYS A 12 16.55 -2.71 19.28
N ALA A 13 15.59 -1.79 19.41
CA ALA A 13 15.62 -0.61 20.26
C ALA A 13 16.74 0.42 19.93
N VAL A 14 17.31 0.39 18.72
CA VAL A 14 18.26 1.43 18.27
C VAL A 14 17.49 2.68 17.83
N VAL A 15 17.95 3.85 18.29
CA VAL A 15 17.36 5.13 17.88
C VAL A 15 17.55 5.34 16.37
N VAL A 16 16.46 5.67 15.66
CA VAL A 16 16.45 5.85 14.20
C VAL A 16 17.50 6.87 13.73
N SER A 17 17.74 7.93 14.49
CA SER A 17 18.77 8.94 14.18
C SER A 17 20.19 8.36 14.13
N VAL A 18 20.52 7.48 15.08
CA VAL A 18 21.82 6.80 15.15
C VAL A 18 21.96 5.83 13.99
N ALA A 19 20.94 5.01 13.72
CA ALA A 19 20.94 4.07 12.60
C ALA A 19 21.04 4.79 11.24
N CYS A 20 20.32 5.89 11.05
CA CYS A 20 20.41 6.72 9.85
C CYS A 20 21.80 7.31 9.65
N ARG A 21 22.41 7.86 10.71
CA ARG A 21 23.76 8.43 10.68
C ARG A 21 24.81 7.36 10.35
N ALA A 22 24.74 6.20 11.01
CA ALA A 22 25.66 5.09 10.78
C ALA A 22 25.59 4.54 9.34
N LEU A 23 24.40 4.56 8.72
CA LEU A 23 24.18 4.06 7.36
C LEU A 23 24.29 5.15 6.26
N GLY A 24 24.59 6.39 6.65
CA GLY A 24 24.70 7.52 5.73
C GLY A 24 23.41 7.84 4.97
N VAL A 25 22.26 7.73 5.63
CA VAL A 25 20.94 8.05 5.04
C VAL A 25 20.24 9.16 5.81
N SER A 26 19.40 9.94 5.13
CA SER A 26 18.61 10.98 5.79
C SER A 26 17.43 10.38 6.57
N ARG A 27 17.13 10.98 7.74
CA ARG A 27 15.95 10.62 8.55
C ARG A 27 14.66 10.87 7.78
N SER A 28 14.59 11.99 7.05
CA SER A 28 13.43 12.34 6.21
C SER A 28 13.20 11.32 5.10
N GLY A 29 14.27 10.87 4.42
CA GLY A 29 14.21 9.82 3.41
C GLY A 29 13.73 8.48 3.97
N TYR A 30 14.21 8.09 5.16
CA TYR A 30 13.73 6.90 5.86
C TYR A 30 12.22 6.96 6.15
N TYR A 31 11.74 8.06 6.72
CA TYR A 31 10.31 8.19 7.03
C TYR A 31 9.43 8.31 5.78
N ALA A 32 9.91 8.98 4.73
CA ALA A 32 9.22 9.03 3.44
C ALA A 32 9.07 7.62 2.84
N HIS A 33 10.17 6.85 2.80
CA HIS A 33 10.15 5.45 2.38
C HIS A 33 9.19 4.62 3.23
N ARG A 34 9.23 4.77 4.57
CA ARG A 34 8.34 4.02 5.47
C ARG A 34 6.86 4.35 5.25
N ARG A 35 6.52 5.60 4.93
CA ARG A 35 5.15 6.01 4.61
C ARG A 35 4.70 5.54 3.23
N ALA A 36 5.63 5.42 2.28
CA ALA A 36 5.34 4.94 0.93
C ALA A 36 5.05 3.43 0.87
N GLN A 37 5.53 2.67 1.86
CA GLN A 37 5.28 1.22 1.93
C GLN A 37 3.78 0.95 2.06
N PRO A 38 3.20 0.15 1.14
CA PRO A 38 1.77 -0.15 1.17
C PRO A 38 1.44 -0.96 2.43
N SER A 39 0.38 -0.56 3.14
CA SER A 39 -0.12 -1.34 4.26
C SER A 39 -0.71 -2.67 3.78
N ALA A 40 -0.71 -3.69 4.64
CA ALA A 40 -1.33 -4.98 4.33
C ALA A 40 -2.79 -4.84 3.89
N ALA A 41 -3.54 -3.90 4.50
CA ALA A 41 -4.90 -3.57 4.08
C ALA A 41 -4.97 -2.98 2.67
N LYS A 42 -4.04 -2.08 2.29
CA LYS A 42 -3.97 -1.53 0.93
C LYS A 42 -3.69 -2.63 -0.10
N LEU A 43 -2.75 -3.53 0.20
CA LEU A 43 -2.44 -4.66 -0.69
C LEU A 43 -3.64 -5.59 -0.87
N ARG A 44 -4.33 -5.96 0.21
CA ARG A 44 -5.56 -6.77 0.13
C ARG A 44 -6.63 -6.11 -0.74
N GLN A 45 -6.92 -4.83 -0.49
CA GLN A 45 -7.88 -4.07 -1.29
C GLN A 45 -7.49 -4.01 -2.77
N GLU A 46 -6.20 -3.86 -3.07
CA GLU A 46 -5.69 -3.83 -4.43
C GLU A 46 -5.91 -5.17 -5.15
N VAL A 47 -5.62 -6.29 -4.48
CA VAL A 47 -5.89 -7.64 -4.99
C VAL A 47 -7.38 -7.82 -5.30
N HIS A 48 -8.26 -7.48 -4.35
CA HIS A 48 -9.70 -7.61 -4.56
C HIS A 48 -10.21 -6.72 -5.70
N VAL A 49 -9.77 -5.47 -5.78
CA VAL A 49 -10.14 -4.55 -6.87
C VAL A 49 -9.70 -5.09 -8.23
N ARG A 50 -8.47 -5.61 -8.34
CA ARG A 50 -7.96 -6.22 -9.58
C ARG A 50 -8.75 -7.47 -9.95
N ALA A 51 -9.03 -8.34 -8.98
CA ALA A 51 -9.81 -9.55 -9.21
C ALA A 51 -11.23 -9.24 -9.70
N ALA A 52 -11.93 -8.29 -9.05
CA ALA A 52 -13.26 -7.86 -9.47
C ALA A 52 -13.28 -7.20 -10.85
N PHE A 53 -12.24 -6.43 -11.19
CA PHE A 53 -12.10 -5.84 -12.52
C PHE A 53 -11.85 -6.91 -13.60
N ALA A 54 -10.95 -7.86 -13.34
CA ALA A 54 -10.66 -8.97 -14.25
C ALA A 54 -11.90 -9.87 -14.45
N ALA A 55 -12.61 -10.22 -13.39
CA ALA A 55 -13.85 -11.01 -13.45
C ALA A 55 -14.95 -10.33 -14.28
N SER A 56 -14.93 -9.00 -14.39
CA SER A 56 -15.86 -8.24 -15.23
C SER A 56 -15.47 -8.17 -16.72
N GLY A 57 -14.40 -8.86 -17.12
CA GLY A 57 -13.81 -8.70 -18.46
C GLY A 57 -13.26 -7.30 -18.70
N GLN A 58 -12.73 -6.65 -17.64
CA GLN A 58 -12.19 -5.28 -17.68
C GLN A 58 -13.18 -4.20 -18.14
N SER A 59 -14.49 -4.50 -18.13
CA SER A 59 -15.55 -3.57 -18.57
C SER A 59 -16.09 -2.68 -17.44
N TYR A 60 -15.91 -3.10 -16.18
CA TYR A 60 -16.48 -2.39 -15.05
C TYR A 60 -15.63 -1.19 -14.64
N GLY A 61 -16.26 -0.01 -14.59
CA GLY A 61 -15.70 1.16 -13.94
C GLY A 61 -15.81 1.10 -12.41
N SER A 62 -15.17 2.06 -11.74
CA SER A 62 -15.08 2.14 -10.27
C SER A 62 -16.40 1.99 -9.47
N ARG A 63 -17.55 2.40 -10.04
CA ARG A 63 -18.86 2.19 -9.40
C ARG A 63 -19.26 0.71 -9.37
N ARG A 64 -19.20 0.05 -10.53
CA ARG A 64 -19.59 -1.36 -10.67
C ARG A 64 -18.65 -2.28 -9.90
N VAL A 65 -17.35 -2.02 -9.94
CA VAL A 65 -16.35 -2.74 -9.12
C VAL A 65 -16.64 -2.57 -7.62
N MET A 66 -16.98 -1.36 -7.16
CA MET A 66 -17.34 -1.15 -5.75
C MET A 66 -18.56 -1.96 -5.32
N HIS A 67 -19.60 -2.05 -6.16
CA HIS A 67 -20.76 -2.89 -5.87
C HIS A 67 -20.42 -4.38 -5.84
N ALA A 68 -19.63 -4.87 -6.79
CA ALA A 68 -19.16 -6.26 -6.80
C ALA A 68 -18.37 -6.60 -5.54
N LEU A 69 -17.47 -5.71 -5.10
CA LEU A 69 -16.69 -5.90 -3.87
C LEU A 69 -17.58 -5.90 -2.62
N ARG A 70 -18.57 -5.02 -2.55
CA ARG A 70 -19.52 -5.00 -1.43
C ARG A 70 -20.38 -6.27 -1.37
N ALA A 71 -20.76 -6.81 -2.53
CA ALA A 71 -21.47 -8.10 -2.59
C ALA A 71 -20.60 -9.26 -2.08
N GLN A 72 -19.27 -9.13 -2.17
CA GLN A 72 -18.29 -10.07 -1.61
C GLN A 72 -17.92 -9.77 -0.14
N GLY A 73 -18.62 -8.82 0.52
CA GLY A 73 -18.36 -8.44 1.91
C GLY A 73 -17.25 -7.39 2.10
N GLU A 74 -16.62 -6.91 1.02
CA GLU A 74 -15.56 -5.90 1.10
C GLU A 74 -16.14 -4.48 1.19
N ARG A 75 -15.92 -3.83 2.33
CA ARG A 75 -16.38 -2.45 2.60
C ARG A 75 -15.37 -1.44 2.05
N ILE A 76 -15.45 -1.17 0.75
CA ILE A 76 -14.62 -0.15 0.08
C ILE A 76 -15.47 0.97 -0.54
N GLY A 77 -14.96 2.20 -0.49
CA GLY A 77 -15.59 3.37 -1.13
C GLY A 77 -15.22 3.51 -2.60
N ARG A 78 -16.13 4.08 -3.41
CA ARG A 78 -15.93 4.29 -4.86
C ARG A 78 -14.62 5.02 -5.19
N TYR A 79 -14.29 6.09 -4.46
CA TYR A 79 -13.08 6.86 -4.73
C TYR A 79 -11.81 6.07 -4.44
N ARG A 80 -11.83 5.21 -3.41
CA ARG A 80 -10.73 4.29 -3.11
C ARG A 80 -10.55 3.25 -4.22
N VAL A 81 -11.64 2.65 -4.69
CA VAL A 81 -11.63 1.74 -5.85
C VAL A 81 -11.04 2.45 -7.07
N ARG A 82 -11.49 3.68 -7.39
CA ARG A 82 -10.95 4.45 -8.51
C ARG A 82 -9.44 4.66 -8.41
N THR A 83 -8.94 5.03 -7.23
CA THR A 83 -7.49 5.21 -7.02
C THR A 83 -6.72 3.91 -7.20
N LEU A 84 -7.24 2.80 -6.66
CA LEU A 84 -6.61 1.48 -6.80
C LEU A 84 -6.64 0.98 -8.26
N MET A 85 -7.75 1.18 -8.97
CA MET A 85 -7.84 0.89 -10.40
C MET A 85 -6.85 1.70 -11.24
N ARG A 86 -6.59 2.96 -10.89
CA ARG A 86 -5.59 3.80 -11.59
C ARG A 86 -4.15 3.41 -11.29
N ALA A 87 -3.89 2.93 -10.07
CA ALA A 87 -2.56 2.48 -9.67
C ALA A 87 -2.22 1.07 -10.21
N ALA A 88 -3.24 0.33 -10.68
CA ALA A 88 -3.12 -1.02 -11.21
C ALA A 88 -3.17 -1.11 -12.75
N GLN A 89 -3.39 0.02 -13.43
CA GLN A 89 -3.25 0.19 -14.88
C GLN A 89 -1.80 0.55 -15.19
#